data_AF-A0A7L4TIB4-F1
#
_entry.id   AF-A0A7L4TIB4-F1
#
_cell.length_a   1.000
_cell.length_b   1.000
_cell.length_c   1.000
_cell.angle_alpha   90.00
_cell.angle_beta   90.00
_cell.angle_gamma   90.00
#
_symmetry.space_group_name_H-M   'P 1'
#
loop_
_entity.id
_entity.type
_entity.pdbx_description
1 polymer ?
#
loop_
_entity_poly.entity_id
_entity_poly.type
_entity_poly.pdbx_seq_one_letter_code
_entity_poly.pdbx_strand_id
1 'polypeptide(L)'
;MEERKMILKMIEDGKITAEEGIKLLEAMDTKAEPEPRRAEPASLSTDVNWDEGEEYKKRHCQTYSAENRFASFIDTALQKIKDFDLDFNFGSSVVVDHIF
;
A
#
# COMPACT_ATOMS: atom_id res chain seq x y z
N MET A 1 12.39 -8.99 -8.29
CA MET A 1 12.11 -9.08 -6.83
C MET A 1 13.37 -8.93 -5.98
N GLU A 2 14.50 -9.55 -6.33
CA GLU A 2 15.76 -9.41 -5.57
C GLU A 2 16.30 -7.97 -5.54
N GLU A 3 16.23 -7.26 -6.66
CA GLU A 3 16.72 -5.88 -6.77
C GLU A 3 15.88 -4.90 -5.93
N ARG A 4 14.57 -5.11 -5.81
CA ARG A 4 13.71 -4.34 -4.89
C ARG A 4 14.14 -4.51 -3.42
N LYS A 5 14.49 -5.74 -3.03
CA LYS A 5 15.03 -6.01 -1.67
C LYS A 5 16.38 -5.34 -1.44
N MET A 6 17.19 -5.21 -2.48
CA MET A 6 18.49 -4.54 -2.42
C MET A 6 18.33 -3.03 -2.18
N ILE A 7 17.38 -2.38 -2.86
CA ILE A 7 17.08 -0.95 -2.64
C ILE A 7 16.58 -0.73 -1.21
N LEU A 8 15.68 -1.57 -0.70
CA LEU A 8 15.18 -1.47 0.67
C LEU A 8 16.30 -1.64 1.71
N LYS A 9 17.23 -2.57 1.49
CA LYS A 9 18.44 -2.69 2.32
C LYS A 9 19.34 -1.46 2.27
N MET A 10 19.45 -0.80 1.12
CA MET A 10 20.25 0.42 1.00
C MET A 10 19.64 1.60 1.77
N ILE A 11 18.30 1.65 1.88
CA ILE A 11 17.59 2.63 2.72
C ILE A 11 17.81 2.31 4.20
N GLU A 12 17.70 1.03 4.60
CA GLU A 12 17.96 0.57 5.97
C GLU A 12 19.40 0.84 6.42
N ASP A 13 20.37 0.61 5.54
CA ASP A 13 21.78 0.91 5.76
C ASP A 13 22.09 2.42 5.76
N GLY A 14 21.13 3.28 5.40
CA GLY A 14 21.30 4.75 5.31
C GLY A 14 22.21 5.20 4.15
N LYS A 15 22.45 4.33 3.16
CA LYS A 15 23.29 4.65 1.98
C LYS A 15 22.57 5.56 0.98
N ILE A 16 21.24 5.53 0.99
CA ILE A 16 20.35 6.37 0.18
C ILE A 16 19.22 6.88 1.07
N THR A 17 18.70 8.06 0.74
CA THR A 17 17.54 8.61 1.45
C THR A 17 16.25 7.91 1.02
N ALA A 18 15.22 7.97 1.86
CA ALA A 18 13.91 7.38 1.57
C ALA A 18 13.30 7.94 0.27
N GLU A 19 13.51 9.23 0.00
CA GLU A 19 13.02 9.90 -1.22
C GLU A 19 13.73 9.36 -2.48
N GLU A 20 15.05 9.17 -2.42
CA GLU A 20 15.82 8.58 -3.52
C GLU A 20 15.46 7.11 -3.73
N GLY A 21 15.21 6.37 -2.64
CA GLY A 21 14.80 4.97 -2.68
C GLY A 21 13.45 4.76 -3.37
N ILE A 22 12.47 5.64 -3.12
CA ILE A 22 11.15 5.62 -3.78
C ILE A 22 11.32 5.80 -5.29
N LYS A 23 12.12 6.79 -5.70
CA LYS A 23 12.38 7.08 -7.11
C LYS A 23 13.05 5.92 -7.86
N LEU A 24 13.94 5.19 -7.18
CA LEU A 24 14.60 4.00 -7.73
C LEU A 24 13.65 2.80 -7.83
N LEU A 25 12.78 2.62 -6.85
CA LEU A 25 11.74 1.58 -6.88
C LEU A 25 10.75 1.80 -8.02
N GLU A 26 10.29 3.04 -8.22
CA GLU A 26 9.40 3.41 -9.32
C GLU A 26 10.05 3.16 -10.69
N ALA A 27 11.30 3.61 -10.87
CA ALA A 27 12.04 3.42 -12.13
C ALA A 27 12.30 1.93 -12.45
N MET A 28 12.43 1.09 -11.43
CA MET A 28 12.54 -0.37 -11.60
C MET A 28 11.22 -1.01 -12.02
N ASP A 29 10.10 -0.52 -11.51
CA ASP A 29 8.79 -1.05 -11.84
C ASP A 29 8.39 -0.69 -13.28
N THR A 30 8.73 0.51 -13.74
CA THR A 30 8.54 0.90 -15.15
C THR A 30 9.40 0.09 -16.13
N LYS A 31 10.60 -0.35 -15.72
CA LYS A 31 11.47 -1.21 -16.55
C LYS A 31 11.02 -2.67 -16.61
N ALA A 32 10.21 -3.12 -15.65
CA ALA A 32 9.68 -4.47 -15.61
C ALA A 32 8.40 -4.65 -16.45
N GLU A 33 7.77 -3.55 -16.88
CA GLU A 33 6.73 -3.60 -17.90
C GLU A 33 7.35 -3.58 -19.31
N PRO A 34 6.95 -4.49 -20.22
CA PRO A 34 7.41 -4.44 -21.60
C PRO A 34 6.83 -3.21 -22.28
N GLU A 35 7.69 -2.35 -22.80
CA GLU A 35 7.29 -1.22 -23.65
C GLU A 35 6.25 -1.63 -24.71
N PRO A 36 5.11 -0.93 -24.85
CA PRO A 36 4.23 -1.16 -25.98
C PRO A 36 4.86 -0.51 -27.22
N ARG A 37 5.43 -1.34 -28.08
CA ARG A 37 5.76 -0.95 -29.46
C ARG A 37 4.50 -0.43 -30.14
N ARG A 38 4.56 0.81 -30.65
CA ARG A 38 3.60 1.39 -31.60
C ARG A 38 3.31 0.41 -32.76
N ALA A 39 2.05 -0.01 -32.90
CA ALA A 39 1.34 -0.22 -34.18
C ALA A 39 -0.16 -0.53 -33.93
N GLU A 40 -1.02 0.05 -34.77
CA GLU A 40 -2.48 -0.14 -34.95
C GLU A 40 -3.44 0.50 -33.93
N PRO A 41 -4.39 1.37 -34.38
CA PRO A 41 -5.57 1.71 -33.58
C PRO A 41 -6.55 0.53 -33.63
N ALA A 42 -6.32 -0.47 -32.78
CA ALA A 42 -7.37 -1.43 -32.45
C ALA A 42 -8.47 -0.66 -31.73
N SER A 43 -9.54 -0.36 -32.45
CA SER A 43 -10.74 0.31 -31.94
C SER A 43 -11.16 -0.34 -30.63
N LEU A 44 -10.89 0.35 -29.51
CA LEU A 44 -11.46 0.03 -28.22
C LEU A 44 -12.97 0.23 -28.36
N SER A 45 -13.72 -0.85 -28.54
CA SER A 45 -15.18 -0.77 -28.54
C SER A 45 -15.62 -0.29 -27.16
N THR A 46 -16.22 0.90 -27.12
CA THR A 46 -16.79 1.52 -25.91
C THR A 46 -18.27 1.16 -25.78
N ASP A 47 -18.67 0.00 -26.29
CA ASP A 47 -20.01 -0.54 -26.07
C ASP A 47 -19.97 -1.45 -24.84
N VAL A 48 -20.46 -0.92 -23.72
CA VAL A 48 -20.64 -1.67 -22.47
C VAL A 48 -22.14 -1.82 -22.27
N ASN A 49 -22.64 -3.04 -22.43
CA ASN A 49 -24.04 -3.36 -22.14
C ASN A 49 -24.25 -3.41 -20.61
N TRP A 50 -24.85 -2.36 -20.06
CA TRP A 50 -25.09 -2.21 -18.62
C TRP A 50 -26.36 -2.93 -18.12
N ASP A 51 -27.22 -3.38 -19.04
CA ASP A 51 -28.54 -3.94 -18.73
C ASP A 51 -28.46 -5.38 -18.17
N GLU A 52 -27.41 -6.12 -18.52
CA GLU A 52 -27.21 -7.53 -18.15
C GLU A 52 -26.62 -7.72 -16.73
N GLY A 53 -26.19 -6.63 -16.08
CA GLY A 53 -25.50 -6.66 -14.78
C GLY A 53 -26.41 -6.74 -13.54
N GLU A 54 -27.72 -6.52 -13.68
CA GLU A 54 -28.63 -6.48 -12.54
C GLU A 54 -28.93 -7.88 -11.94
N GLU A 55 -28.88 -8.94 -12.75
CA GLU A 55 -29.10 -10.31 -12.27
C GLU A 55 -27.96 -10.85 -11.41
N TYR A 56 -26.73 -10.35 -11.61
CA TYR A 56 -25.55 -10.76 -10.84
C TYR A 56 -25.52 -10.12 -9.45
N LYS A 57 -26.09 -8.92 -9.29
CA LYS A 57 -26.06 -8.16 -8.04
C LYS A 57 -26.93 -8.78 -6.94
N LYS A 58 -28.00 -9.51 -7.29
CA LYS A 58 -28.88 -10.17 -6.31
C LYS A 58 -28.30 -11.44 -5.69
N ARG A 59 -27.26 -12.05 -6.27
CA ARG A 59 -26.61 -13.26 -5.73
C ARG A 59 -25.37 -12.96 -4.88
N HIS A 60 -24.89 -11.72 -4.87
CA HIS A 60 -23.68 -11.33 -4.14
C HIS A 60 -23.97 -10.51 -2.86
N CYS A 61 -25.14 -10.69 -2.25
CA CYS A 61 -25.28 -10.46 -0.80
C CYS A 61 -24.73 -11.69 -0.02
N GLN A 62 -23.52 -12.08 -0.40
CA GLN A 62 -22.72 -13.12 0.26
C GLN A 62 -21.29 -12.59 0.46
N THR A 63 -21.16 -11.27 0.59
CA THR A 63 -19.92 -10.53 0.87
C THR A 63 -19.60 -10.59 2.38
N TYR A 64 -19.51 -11.78 2.95
CA TYR A 64 -19.19 -11.97 4.38
C TYR A 64 -17.66 -12.10 4.64
N SER A 65 -16.81 -12.01 3.61
CA SER A 65 -15.39 -12.40 3.73
C SER A 65 -14.38 -11.26 3.73
N ALA A 66 -14.59 -10.18 2.95
CA ALA A 66 -13.63 -9.08 2.85
C ALA A 66 -13.78 -8.05 3.97
N GLU A 67 -15.02 -7.71 4.35
CA GLU A 67 -15.32 -6.75 5.42
C GLU A 67 -14.92 -7.29 6.80
N ASN A 68 -15.20 -8.58 7.07
CA ASN A 68 -14.76 -9.24 8.30
C ASN A 68 -13.24 -9.25 8.44
N ARG A 69 -12.50 -9.48 7.35
CA ARG A 69 -11.03 -9.47 7.39
C ARG A 69 -10.49 -8.08 7.68
N PHE A 70 -11.00 -7.05 7.01
CA PHE A 70 -10.58 -5.67 7.22
C PHE A 70 -10.87 -5.18 8.65
N ALA A 71 -12.05 -5.51 9.19
CA ALA A 71 -12.38 -5.23 10.59
C ALA A 71 -11.41 -5.92 11.56
N SER A 72 -11.05 -7.18 11.32
CA SER A 72 -10.06 -7.89 12.14
C SER A 72 -8.65 -7.28 12.04
N PHE A 73 -8.25 -6.75 10.89
CA PHE A 73 -6.96 -6.05 10.73
C PHE A 73 -6.93 -4.72 11.49
N ILE A 74 -8.01 -3.93 11.43
CA ILE A 74 -8.12 -2.67 12.18
C ILE A 74 -8.13 -2.95 13.68
N ASP A 75 -8.92 -3.92 14.14
CA ASP A 75 -8.99 -4.28 15.56
C ASP A 75 -7.63 -4.76 16.10
N THR A 76 -6.93 -5.57 15.31
CA THR A 76 -5.56 -6.03 15.63
C THR A 76 -4.55 -4.87 15.65
N ALA A 77 -4.67 -3.89 14.75
CA ALA A 77 -3.80 -2.73 14.70
C ALA A 77 -4.04 -1.78 15.89
N LEU A 78 -5.30 -1.55 16.27
CA LEU A 78 -5.66 -0.73 17.43
C LEU A 78 -5.20 -1.38 18.74
N GLN A 79 -5.34 -2.71 18.88
CA GLN A 79 -4.81 -3.45 20.03
C GLN A 79 -3.28 -3.35 20.09
N LYS A 80 -2.58 -3.56 18.97
CA LYS A 80 -1.12 -3.44 18.89
C LYS A 80 -0.63 -2.04 19.25
N ILE A 81 -1.27 -0.98 18.76
CA ILE A 81 -0.88 0.40 19.08
C ILE A 81 -1.10 0.70 20.56
N LYS A 82 -2.25 0.29 21.11
CA LYS A 82 -2.55 0.47 22.53
C LYS A 82 -1.57 -0.27 23.44
N ASP A 83 -1.22 -1.50 23.11
CA ASP A 83 -0.26 -2.29 23.89
C ASP A 83 1.16 -1.70 23.78
N PHE A 84 1.55 -1.21 22.59
CA PHE A 84 2.87 -0.62 22.38
C PHE A 84 3.03 0.79 22.99
N ASP A 85 1.94 1.57 23.08
CA ASP A 85 1.92 2.92 23.66
C ASP A 85 1.77 2.90 25.20
N LEU A 86 1.23 1.82 25.79
CA LEU A 86 1.10 1.66 27.25
C LEU A 86 2.24 0.88 27.91
N ASP A 87 2.88 -0.07 27.21
CA ASP A 87 4.10 -0.75 27.71
C ASP A 87 5.38 0.08 27.49
N PHE A 88 5.28 1.17 26.73
CA PHE A 88 6.22 2.27 26.85
C PHE A 88 6.00 2.87 28.24
N ASN A 89 6.73 2.34 29.20
CA ASN A 89 7.23 3.11 30.31
C ASN A 89 7.93 4.33 29.70
N PHE A 90 7.15 5.37 29.33
CA PHE A 90 7.61 6.71 29.03
C PHE A 90 8.31 7.18 30.30
N GLY A 91 9.55 6.73 30.47
CA GLY A 91 10.39 7.13 31.57
C GLY A 91 10.42 8.64 31.51
N SER A 92 9.97 9.26 32.60
CA SER A 92 9.83 10.70 32.84
C SER A 92 9.73 11.52 31.55
N SER A 93 8.52 11.95 31.19
CA SER A 93 8.33 13.03 30.22
C SER A 93 9.36 14.15 30.47
N VAL A 94 10.27 14.37 29.53
CA VAL A 94 11.26 15.44 29.65
C VAL A 94 10.59 16.72 29.17
N VAL A 95 10.25 17.59 30.12
CA VAL A 95 9.80 18.95 29.83
C VAL A 95 11.03 19.71 29.33
N VAL A 96 11.07 19.98 28.02
CA VAL A 96 12.12 20.82 27.43
C VAL A 96 11.71 22.27 27.67
N ASP A 97 12.37 22.92 28.63
CA ASP A 97 12.27 24.37 28.78
C ASP A 97 13.04 25.05 27.65
N HIS A 98 12.31 25.75 26.79
CA HIS A 98 12.86 26.57 25.74
C HIS A 98 13.45 27.85 26.36
N ILE A 99 14.78 27.94 26.44
CA ILE A 99 15.50 29.14 26.90
C ILE A 99 15.97 29.93 25.68
N PHE A 100 15.71 31.24 25.69
CA PHE A 100 15.89 32.24 24.61
C PHE A 100 17.28 32.27 23.97
#